data_AF-A0A9J6A6J6-F1
#
_entry.id   AF-A0A9J6A6J6-F1
#
_cell.length_a   1.000
_cell.length_b   1.000
_cell.length_c   1.000
_cell.angle_alpha   90.00
_cell.angle_beta   90.00
_cell.angle_gamma   90.00
#
_symmetry.space_group_name_H-M   'P 1'
#
loop_
_entity.id
_entity.type
_entity.pdbx_description
1 polymer ?
#
loop_
_entity_poly.entity_id
_entity_poly.type
_entity_poly.pdbx_seq_one_letter_code
_entity_poly.pdbx_strand_id
1 'polypeptide(L)'
;MKSHNLNQQWVYGKLSLQEFHINPWVRLRNVRNIPFNAFMDKCIDCGNTEAMYRKGMNNFFKNTNSDAALELIDKASKGGHGAAKYAFALISICLGGEYSQQGEKTIGEMKVTKKQKEIRR
;
A
#
# COMPACT_ATOMS: atom_id res chain seq x y z
N MET A 1 5.80 5.86 30.59
CA MET A 1 4.68 5.44 29.70
C MET A 1 4.83 5.87 28.24
N LYS A 2 5.36 7.06 27.91
CA LYS A 2 5.47 7.52 26.50
C LYS A 2 6.43 6.70 25.61
N SER A 3 7.54 6.20 26.16
CA SER A 3 8.54 5.43 25.40
C SER A 3 8.03 4.09 24.88
N HIS A 4 7.18 3.41 25.65
CA HIS A 4 6.65 2.09 25.30
C HIS A 4 5.69 2.16 24.09
N ASN A 5 4.93 3.25 23.97
CA ASN A 5 3.99 3.47 22.87
C ASN A 5 4.72 3.81 21.54
N LEU A 6 5.77 4.64 21.61
CA LEU A 6 6.62 4.97 20.45
C LEU A 6 7.30 3.74 19.86
N ASN A 7 7.77 2.83 20.72
CA ASN A 7 8.36 1.57 20.28
C ASN A 7 7.35 0.69 19.53
N GLN A 8 6.11 0.60 20.02
CA GLN A 8 5.06 -0.16 19.33
C GLN A 8 4.71 0.46 17.98
N GLN A 9 4.55 1.79 17.90
CA GLN A 9 4.26 2.48 16.64
C GLN A 9 5.36 2.25 15.61
N TRP A 10 6.63 2.32 16.03
CA TRP A 10 7.76 2.03 15.15
C TRP A 10 7.74 0.59 14.65
N VAL A 11 7.50 -0.38 15.54
CA VAL A 11 7.43 -1.81 15.18
C VAL A 11 6.34 -2.03 14.13
N TYR A 12 5.11 -1.62 14.39
CA TYR A 12 4.01 -1.81 13.44
C TYR A 12 4.22 -1.05 12.12
N GLY A 13 4.84 0.13 12.16
CA GLY A 13 5.16 0.92 10.97
C GLY A 13 6.26 0.33 10.09
N LYS A 14 7.18 -0.48 10.65
CA LYS A 14 8.35 -1.03 9.95
C LYS A 14 8.31 -2.54 9.73
N LEU A 15 7.39 -3.25 10.39
CA LEU A 15 7.23 -4.70 10.24
C LEU A 15 6.99 -5.07 8.77
N SER A 16 7.78 -6.02 8.25
CA SER A 16 7.51 -6.65 6.95
C SER A 16 6.32 -7.58 7.05
N LEU A 17 5.42 -7.51 6.09
CA LEU A 17 4.27 -8.40 6.00
C LEU A 17 4.53 -9.59 5.06
N GLN A 18 5.75 -9.76 4.55
CA GLN A 18 6.09 -10.80 3.56
C GLN A 18 5.69 -12.21 4.02
N GLU A 19 5.91 -12.54 5.29
CA GLU A 19 5.57 -13.84 5.89
C GLU A 19 4.07 -14.00 6.18
N PHE A 20 3.32 -12.89 6.18
CA PHE A 20 1.87 -12.89 6.35
C PHE A 20 1.24 -13.03 4.97
N HIS A 21 1.04 -14.28 4.53
CA HIS A 21 0.39 -14.56 3.25
C HIS A 21 -1.08 -14.15 3.29
N ILE A 22 -1.35 -12.92 2.84
CA ILE A 22 -2.70 -12.48 2.50
C ILE A 22 -2.96 -13.01 1.10
N ASN A 23 -3.55 -14.19 0.99
CA ASN A 23 -4.09 -14.62 -0.29
C ASN A 23 -5.31 -13.74 -0.61
N PRO A 24 -5.26 -12.84 -1.62
CA PRO A 24 -6.37 -11.93 -1.95
C PRO A 24 -7.63 -12.68 -2.38
N TRP A 25 -7.46 -13.92 -2.82
CA TRP A 25 -8.47 -14.80 -3.41
C TRP A 25 -9.06 -15.80 -2.41
N VAL A 26 -8.49 -15.91 -1.20
CA VAL A 26 -9.01 -16.78 -0.15
C VAL A 26 -9.68 -15.94 0.91
N ARG A 27 -10.96 -16.22 1.18
CA ARG A 27 -11.60 -15.78 2.43
C ARG A 27 -10.85 -16.47 3.58
N LEU A 28 -9.91 -15.77 4.20
CA LEU A 28 -9.31 -16.22 5.45
C LEU A 28 -10.42 -16.23 6.51
N ARG A 29 -11.10 -17.38 6.65
CA ARG A 29 -11.87 -17.70 7.85
C ARG A 29 -10.85 -17.89 8.96
N ASN A 30 -10.64 -16.83 9.73
CA ASN A 30 -10.20 -16.85 11.13
C ASN A 30 -9.20 -17.93 11.51
N VAL A 31 -7.90 -17.62 11.46
CA VAL A 31 -6.90 -18.38 12.20
C VAL A 31 -6.10 -17.38 13.05
N ARG A 32 -6.43 -17.38 14.35
CA ARG A 32 -5.89 -16.61 15.50
C ARG A 32 -6.66 -15.32 15.87
N ASN A 33 -7.01 -15.24 17.15
CA ASN A 33 -7.98 -14.34 17.80
C ASN A 33 -7.57 -12.85 17.93
N ILE A 34 -6.70 -12.34 17.06
CA ILE A 34 -6.72 -10.91 16.72
C ILE A 34 -7.32 -10.90 15.32
N PRO A 35 -8.49 -10.28 15.07
CA PRO A 35 -9.04 -10.22 13.73
C PRO A 35 -7.93 -9.71 12.83
N PHE A 36 -7.54 -10.49 11.82
CA PHE A 36 -6.46 -10.14 10.90
C PHE A 36 -6.55 -8.67 10.43
N ASN A 37 -7.80 -8.20 10.26
CA ASN A 37 -8.15 -6.81 10.01
C ASN A 37 -7.65 -5.83 11.09
N ALA A 38 -7.87 -6.10 12.38
CA ALA A 38 -7.42 -5.24 13.48
C ALA A 38 -5.89 -5.11 13.53
N PHE A 39 -5.16 -6.18 13.24
CA PHE A 39 -3.70 -6.12 13.11
C PHE A 39 -3.29 -5.26 11.91
N MET A 40 -3.90 -5.46 10.75
CA MET A 40 -3.63 -4.66 9.56
C MET A 40 -3.98 -3.18 9.76
N ASP A 41 -5.09 -2.89 10.43
CA ASP A 41 -5.53 -1.54 10.78
C ASP A 41 -4.49 -0.88 11.69
N LYS A 42 -3.98 -1.60 12.69
CA LYS A 42 -2.91 -1.10 13.55
C LYS A 42 -1.63 -0.78 12.76
N CYS A 43 -1.24 -1.64 11.81
CA CYS A 43 -0.10 -1.37 10.94
C CYS A 43 -0.31 -0.11 10.09
N ILE A 44 -1.51 0.07 9.53
CA ILE A 44 -1.87 1.25 8.73
C ILE A 44 -1.83 2.52 9.58
N ASP A 45 -2.40 2.50 10.79
CA ASP A 45 -2.38 3.62 11.74
C ASP A 45 -0.96 4.03 12.12
N CYS A 46 -0.03 3.07 12.09
CA CYS A 46 1.39 3.30 12.35
C CYS A 46 2.19 3.71 11.09
N GLY A 47 1.52 3.92 9.95
CA GLY A 47 2.14 4.38 8.71
C GLY A 47 2.79 3.27 7.88
N ASN A 48 2.44 2.00 8.11
CA ASN A 48 3.01 0.89 7.34
C ASN A 48 2.49 0.90 5.90
N THR A 49 3.37 1.24 4.97
CA THR A 49 3.03 1.36 3.55
C THR A 49 2.72 0.01 2.89
N GLU A 50 3.29 -1.09 3.39
CA GLU A 50 2.99 -2.43 2.88
C GLU A 50 1.57 -2.86 3.29
N ALA A 51 1.16 -2.53 4.53
CA ALA A 51 -0.19 -2.77 5.02
C ALA A 51 -1.23 -1.98 4.21
N MET A 52 -0.96 -0.70 3.95
CA MET A 52 -1.80 0.17 3.13
C MET A 52 -1.93 -0.40 1.70
N TYR A 53 -0.81 -0.76 1.06
CA TYR A 53 -0.82 -1.35 -0.28
C TYR A 53 -1.68 -2.61 -0.34
N ARG A 54 -1.44 -3.57 0.56
CA ARG A 54 -2.15 -4.85 0.58
C ARG A 54 -3.66 -4.68 0.83
N LYS A 55 -4.06 -3.81 1.77
CA LYS A 55 -5.47 -3.52 2.04
C LYS A 55 -6.14 -2.80 0.88
N GLY A 56 -5.46 -1.82 0.29
CA GLY A 56 -5.92 -1.09 -0.89
C GLY A 56 -6.18 -2.03 -2.09
N MET A 57 -5.22 -2.88 -2.44
CA MET A 57 -5.40 -3.86 -3.52
C MET A 57 -6.55 -4.83 -3.24
N ASN A 58 -6.67 -5.32 -2.01
CA ASN A 58 -7.76 -6.23 -1.62
C ASN A 58 -9.14 -5.57 -1.77
N ASN A 59 -9.28 -4.33 -1.29
CA ASN A 59 -10.52 -3.57 -1.41
C ASN A 59 -10.87 -3.25 -2.87
N PHE A 60 -9.87 -2.89 -3.67
CA PHE A 60 -10.05 -2.62 -5.10
C PHE A 60 -10.60 -3.84 -5.84
N PHE A 61 -9.97 -5.01 -5.68
CA PHE A 61 -10.41 -6.24 -6.35
C PHE A 61 -11.73 -6.82 -5.82
N LYS A 62 -12.08 -6.54 -4.56
CA LYS A 62 -13.39 -6.92 -4.00
C LYS A 62 -14.51 -5.94 -4.35
N ASN A 63 -14.20 -4.85 -5.05
CA ASN A 63 -15.13 -3.79 -5.44
C ASN A 63 -15.93 -3.21 -4.26
N THR A 64 -15.32 -3.15 -3.07
CA THR A 64 -16.02 -2.72 -1.85
C THR A 64 -16.07 -1.20 -1.67
N ASN A 65 -15.19 -0.45 -2.36
CA ASN A 65 -15.21 1.00 -2.59
C ASN A 65 -13.92 1.35 -3.36
N SER A 66 -14.01 1.61 -4.66
CA SER A 66 -12.84 1.83 -5.52
C SER A 66 -12.03 3.07 -5.14
N ASP A 67 -12.68 4.16 -4.72
CA ASP A 67 -12.02 5.43 -4.39
C ASP A 67 -11.22 5.32 -3.09
N ALA A 68 -11.84 4.78 -2.03
CA ALA A 68 -11.15 4.55 -0.76
C ALA A 68 -10.01 3.52 -0.89
N ALA A 69 -10.18 2.53 -1.78
CA ALA A 69 -9.12 1.59 -2.11
C ALA A 69 -7.96 2.29 -2.82
N LEU A 70 -8.24 3.14 -3.81
CA LEU A 70 -7.23 3.88 -4.56
C LEU A 70 -6.47 4.88 -3.67
N GLU A 71 -7.16 5.55 -2.74
CA GLU A 71 -6.55 6.45 -1.76
C GLU A 71 -5.53 5.72 -0.86
N LEU A 72 -5.83 4.49 -0.42
CA LEU A 72 -4.88 3.68 0.34
C LEU A 72 -3.63 3.32 -0.47
N ILE A 73 -3.80 2.98 -1.75
CA ILE A 73 -2.69 2.67 -2.65
C ILE A 73 -1.84 3.94 -2.91
N ASP A 74 -2.48 5.11 -3.08
CA ASP A 74 -1.78 6.39 -3.23
C ASP A 74 -0.99 6.77 -1.98
N LYS A 75 -1.56 6.60 -0.78
CA LYS A 75 -0.84 6.81 0.49
C LYS A 75 0.40 5.93 0.60
N ALA A 76 0.28 4.65 0.24
CA ALA A 76 1.43 3.73 0.19
C ALA A 76 2.49 4.17 -0.84
N SER A 77 2.04 4.61 -2.03
CA SER A 77 2.89 5.16 -3.09
C SER A 77 3.70 6.37 -2.60
N LYS A 78 3.03 7.37 -2.03
CA LYS A 78 3.64 8.58 -1.44
C LYS A 78 4.58 8.26 -0.28
N GLY A 79 4.31 7.19 0.47
CA GLY A 79 5.18 6.66 1.52
C GLY A 79 6.42 5.90 0.99
N GLY A 80 6.62 5.81 -0.32
CA GLY A 80 7.81 5.21 -0.94
C GLY A 80 7.69 3.72 -1.28
N HIS A 81 6.49 3.13 -1.16
CA HIS A 81 6.29 1.72 -1.51
C HIS A 81 6.27 1.52 -3.04
N GLY A 82 7.35 0.96 -3.59
CA GLY A 82 7.57 0.89 -5.04
C GLY A 82 6.46 0.15 -5.81
N ALA A 83 5.98 -0.98 -5.30
CA ALA A 83 4.88 -1.72 -5.93
C ALA A 83 3.54 -0.97 -5.85
N ALA A 84 3.35 -0.14 -4.82
CA ALA A 84 2.15 0.69 -4.70
C ALA A 84 2.19 1.84 -5.72
N LYS A 85 3.37 2.46 -5.90
CA LYS A 85 3.56 3.49 -6.94
C LYS A 85 3.24 2.95 -8.33
N TYR A 86 3.72 1.75 -8.66
CA TYR A 86 3.38 1.07 -9.93
C TYR A 86 1.88 0.77 -10.04
N ALA A 87 1.28 0.17 -9.01
CA ALA A 87 -0.13 -0.23 -9.03
C ALA A 87 -1.07 0.97 -9.15
N PHE A 88 -0.85 2.01 -8.34
CA PHE A 88 -1.60 3.27 -8.40
C PHE A 88 -1.58 3.83 -9.83
N ALA A 89 -0.39 3.94 -10.42
CA ALA A 89 -0.25 4.54 -11.73
C ALA A 89 -1.00 3.77 -12.83
N LEU A 90 -0.91 2.43 -12.83
CA LEU A 90 -1.62 1.59 -13.79
C LEU A 90 -3.14 1.63 -13.59
N ILE A 91 -3.61 1.50 -12.35
CA ILE A 91 -5.04 1.54 -12.03
C ILE A 91 -5.62 2.90 -12.45
N SER A 92 -4.96 4.01 -12.11
CA SER A 92 -5.41 5.35 -12.46
C SER A 92 -5.50 5.58 -13.98
N ILE A 93 -4.55 5.06 -14.77
CA ILE A 93 -4.63 5.10 -16.24
C ILE A 93 -5.82 4.28 -16.75
N CYS A 94 -6.03 3.09 -16.21
CA CYS A 94 -7.13 2.22 -16.62
C CYS A 94 -8.52 2.77 -16.24
N LEU A 95 -8.63 3.49 -15.12
CA LEU A 95 -9.87 4.16 -14.72
C LEU A 95 -10.21 5.36 -15.63
N GLY A 96 -9.21 5.96 -16.27
CA GLY A 96 -9.40 7.08 -17.20
C GLY A 96 -9.82 8.38 -16.50
N GLY A 97 -10.34 9.33 -17.29
CA GLY A 97 -10.81 10.62 -16.79
C GLY A 97 -9.71 11.42 -16.07
N GLU A 98 -10.07 12.03 -14.93
CA GLU A 98 -9.15 12.83 -14.11
C GLU A 98 -8.00 11.99 -13.53
N TYR A 99 -8.24 10.69 -13.28
CA TYR A 99 -7.23 9.78 -12.75
C TYR A 99 -6.10 9.51 -13.76
N SER A 100 -6.39 9.50 -15.07
CA SER A 100 -5.38 9.14 -16.08
C SER A 100 -4.16 10.06 -16.05
N GLN A 101 -4.37 11.37 -15.95
CA GLN A 101 -3.28 12.35 -15.90
C GLN A 101 -2.36 12.13 -14.70
N GLN A 102 -2.94 11.78 -13.55
CA GLN A 102 -2.17 11.49 -12.35
C GLN A 102 -1.40 10.17 -12.46
N GLY A 103 -1.98 9.14 -13.11
CA GLY A 103 -1.30 7.89 -13.41
C GLY A 103 -0.13 8.07 -14.38
N GLU A 104 -0.35 8.79 -15.49
CA GLU A 104 0.69 9.10 -16.48
C GLU A 104 1.87 9.87 -15.88
N LYS A 105 1.58 10.91 -15.08
CA LYS A 105 2.60 11.65 -14.34
C LYS A 105 3.41 10.73 -13.44
N THR A 106 2.72 9.87 -12.68
CA THR A 106 3.36 8.91 -11.76
C THR A 106 4.29 7.95 -12.51
N ILE A 107 3.87 7.38 -13.65
CA ILE A 107 4.73 6.53 -14.48
C ILE A 107 5.92 7.32 -15.05
N GLY A 108 5.69 8.55 -15.51
CA GLY A 108 6.72 9.43 -16.05
C GLY A 108 7.86 9.67 -15.05
N GLU A 109 7.52 10.00 -13.80
CA GLU A 109 8.49 10.19 -12.72
C GLU A 109 9.35 8.94 -12.47
N MET A 110 8.76 7.75 -12.56
CA MET A 110 9.47 6.49 -12.33
C MET A 110 10.52 6.20 -13.40
N LYS A 111 10.25 6.59 -14.66
CA LYS A 111 11.23 6.48 -15.76
C LYS A 111 12.43 7.38 -15.52
N VAL A 112 12.23 8.58 -14.98
CA VAL A 112 13.31 9.51 -14.62
C VAL A 112 14.16 8.95 -13.48
N THR A 113 13.54 8.39 -12.43
CA THR A 113 14.28 7.79 -11.31
C THR A 113 15.16 6.61 -11.74
N LYS A 114 14.73 5.79 -12.73
CA LYS A 114 15.56 4.70 -13.26
C LYS A 114 16.82 5.21 -13.97
N LYS A 115 16.67 6.17 -14.88
CA LYS A 115 17.81 6.80 -15.58
C LYS A 115 18.82 7.42 -14.62
N GLN A 116 18.35 8.09 -13.56
CA GLN A 116 19.24 8.68 -12.54
C GLN A 116 20.04 7.62 -11.76
N LYS A 117 19.47 6.44 -11.52
CA LYS A 117 20.18 5.33 -10.86
C LYS A 117 21.22 4.68 -11.78
N GLU A 118 20.99 4.67 -13.08
CA GLU A 118 21.93 4.15 -14.08
C GLU A 118 23.12 5.08 -14.29
N ILE A 119 22.91 6.41 -14.30
CA ILE A 119 23.99 7.41 -14.45
C ILE A 119 24.90 7.46 -13.21
N ARG A 120 24.40 7.06 -12.03
CA ARG A 120 25.16 7.07 -10.76
C ARG A 120 25.92 5.77 -10.46
N ARG A 121 25.91 4.80 -11.38
CA ARG A 121 26.66 3.54 -11.30
C ARG A 121 27.86 3.60 -12.22
#